data_AF-A0A7S4M434-F1
#
_entry.id   AF-A0A7S4M434-F1
#
_cell.length_a   1.000
_cell.length_b   1.000
_cell.length_c   1.000
_cell.angle_alpha   90.00
_cell.angle_beta   90.00
_cell.angle_gamma   90.00
#
_symmetry.space_group_name_H-M   'P 1'
#
loop_
_entity.id
_entity.type
_entity.pdbx_description
1 polymer ?
#
loop_
_entity_poly.entity_id
_entity_poly.type
_entity_poly.pdbx_seq_one_letter_code
_entity_poly.pdbx_strand_id
1 'polypeptide(L)'
;FLNLPLHLIEKILSFLSPQSLLQFSQVCKYAQSISFANELWCNVVKRHYQYRRTIPLPKEPKEHYYDYYYRRHETANNWKQSKCVVAKVQAKAPVQNLQIDKRSPTILFSSCSNNIQEWDLNSGTCISKIG
;
A
#
# COMPACT_ATOMS: atom_id res chain seq x y z
N PHE A 1 -33.16 -8.00 1.76
CA PHE A 1 -32.01 -7.07 1.73
C PHE A 1 -31.89 -6.26 0.45
N LEU A 2 -32.08 -6.86 -0.74
CA LEU A 2 -31.93 -6.15 -2.03
C LEU A 2 -33.11 -5.22 -2.43
N ASN A 3 -34.16 -5.13 -1.62
CA ASN A 3 -35.32 -4.25 -1.87
C ASN A 3 -35.21 -2.90 -1.14
N LEU A 4 -34.05 -2.59 -0.55
CA LEU A 4 -33.79 -1.31 0.09
C LEU A 4 -33.34 -0.28 -0.95
N PRO A 5 -33.63 1.03 -0.75
CA PRO A 5 -32.99 2.10 -1.50
C PRO A 5 -31.46 1.97 -1.49
N LEU A 6 -30.82 2.26 -2.62
CA LEU A 6 -29.37 2.08 -2.81
C LEU A 6 -28.54 2.74 -1.69
N HIS A 7 -28.87 3.97 -1.32
CA HIS A 7 -28.13 4.71 -0.27
C HIS A 7 -28.16 4.01 1.10
N LEU A 8 -29.26 3.31 1.45
CA LEU A 8 -29.35 2.54 2.69
C LEU A 8 -28.48 1.29 2.61
N ILE A 9 -28.46 0.64 1.45
CA ILE A 9 -27.59 -0.53 1.23
C ILE A 9 -26.13 -0.11 1.36
N GLU A 10 -25.70 0.95 0.66
CA GLU A 10 -24.32 1.48 0.77
C GLU A 10 -23.96 1.86 2.20
N LYS A 11 -24.90 2.46 2.94
CA LYS A 11 -24.69 2.79 4.35
C LYS A 11 -24.50 1.53 5.20
N ILE A 12 -25.31 0.49 5.02
CA ILE A 12 -25.16 -0.79 5.71
C ILE A 12 -23.81 -1.42 5.36
N LEU A 13 -23.46 -1.47 4.08
CA LEU A 13 -22.19 -2.04 3.60
C LEU A 13 -20.98 -1.29 4.16
N SER A 14 -21.09 0.02 4.41
CA SER A 14 -20.00 0.82 4.99
C SER A 14 -19.60 0.41 6.41
N PHE A 15 -20.45 -0.35 7.10
CA PHE A 15 -20.15 -0.90 8.43
C PHE A 15 -19.48 -2.28 8.39
N LEU A 16 -19.46 -2.94 7.22
CA LEU A 16 -18.85 -4.27 7.09
C LEU A 16 -17.32 -4.18 7.16
N SER A 17 -16.72 -5.27 7.65
CA SER A 17 -15.28 -5.49 7.48
C SER A 17 -14.97 -5.70 5.99
N PRO A 18 -13.74 -5.41 5.53
CA PRO A 18 -13.36 -5.70 4.14
C PRO A 18 -13.60 -7.17 3.75
N GLN A 19 -13.34 -8.12 4.66
CA GLN A 19 -13.59 -9.54 4.42
C GLN A 19 -15.08 -9.84 4.23
N SER A 20 -15.93 -9.34 5.11
CA SER A 20 -17.38 -9.51 5.00
C SER A 20 -17.95 -8.86 3.74
N LEU A 21 -17.41 -7.71 3.34
CA LEU A 21 -17.80 -7.03 2.11
C LEU A 21 -17.44 -7.85 0.86
N LEU A 22 -16.24 -8.46 0.85
CA LEU A 22 -15.82 -9.34 -0.24
C LEU A 22 -16.65 -10.62 -0.28
N GLN A 23 -17.01 -11.21 0.86
CA GLN A 23 -17.93 -12.34 0.92
C GLN A 23 -19.32 -11.96 0.37
N PHE A 24 -19.83 -10.79 0.75
CA PHE A 24 -21.10 -10.29 0.23
C PHE A 24 -21.07 -10.07 -1.29
N SER A 25 -19.96 -9.59 -1.85
CA SER A 25 -19.80 -9.41 -3.30
C SER A 25 -19.96 -10.70 -4.12
N GLN A 26 -19.78 -11.87 -3.50
CA GLN A 26 -19.89 -13.17 -4.17
C GLN A 26 -21.34 -13.69 -4.24
N VAL A 27 -22.30 -13.03 -3.58
CA VAL A 27 -23.68 -13.51 -3.48
C VAL A 27 -24.42 -13.44 -4.82
N CYS A 28 -24.32 -12.32 -5.54
CA CYS A 28 -24.92 -12.13 -6.86
C CYS A 28 -24.30 -10.93 -7.61
N LYS A 29 -24.61 -10.77 -8.90
CA LYS A 29 -24.08 -9.67 -9.73
C LYS A 29 -24.39 -8.28 -9.18
N TYR A 30 -25.59 -8.08 -8.62
CA TYR A 30 -25.97 -6.81 -8.00
C TYR A 30 -25.16 -6.55 -6.73
N ALA A 31 -25.00 -7.56 -5.87
CA ALA A 31 -24.16 -7.47 -4.69
C ALA A 31 -22.70 -7.17 -5.07
N GLN A 32 -22.20 -7.78 -6.14
CA GLN A 32 -20.87 -7.48 -6.68
C GLN A 32 -20.76 -6.01 -7.09
N SER A 33 -21.67 -5.50 -7.93
CA SER A 33 -21.58 -4.13 -8.45
C SER A 33 -21.57 -3.07 -7.34
N ILE A 34 -22.43 -3.21 -6.33
CA ILE A 34 -22.49 -2.25 -5.22
C ILE A 34 -21.31 -2.40 -4.25
N SER A 35 -20.79 -3.62 -4.07
CA SER A 35 -19.65 -3.86 -3.17
C SER A 35 -18.36 -3.24 -3.67
N PHE A 36 -18.23 -3.02 -4.98
CA PHE A 36 -17.07 -2.41 -5.61
C PHE A 36 -17.24 -0.91 -5.90
N ALA A 37 -18.25 -0.24 -5.33
CA ALA A 37 -18.36 1.21 -5.43
C ALA A 37 -17.15 1.92 -4.79
N ASN A 38 -16.56 2.88 -5.49
CA ASN A 38 -15.32 3.54 -5.05
C ASN A 38 -15.51 4.32 -3.74
N GLU A 39 -16.64 5.00 -3.57
CA GLU A 39 -16.96 5.76 -2.35
C GLU A 39 -17.14 4.85 -1.14
N LEU A 40 -17.73 3.66 -1.34
CA LEU A 40 -17.86 2.64 -0.30
C LEU A 40 -16.46 2.20 0.17
N TRP A 41 -15.58 1.86 -0.76
CA TRP A 41 -14.20 1.46 -0.42
C TRP A 41 -13.40 2.61 0.19
N CYS A 42 -13.62 3.86 -0.21
CA CYS A 42 -13.03 5.03 0.43
C CYS A 42 -13.36 5.07 1.93
N ASN A 43 -14.64 4.87 2.27
CA ASN A 43 -15.10 4.84 3.66
C ASN A 43 -14.55 3.63 4.43
N VAL A 44 -14.58 2.45 3.80
CA VAL A 44 -14.05 1.21 4.39
C VAL A 44 -12.55 1.35 4.68
N VAL A 45 -11.76 1.84 3.72
CA VAL A 45 -10.30 2.07 3.88
C VAL A 45 -10.03 3.10 4.96
N LYS A 46 -10.70 4.25 4.92
CA LYS A 46 -10.55 5.30 5.95
C LYS A 46 -10.82 4.74 7.34
N ARG A 47 -11.89 3.97 7.54
CA ARG A 47 -12.23 3.34 8.83
C ARG A 47 -11.23 2.25 9.22
N HIS A 48 -10.86 1.39 8.28
CA HIS A 48 -9.97 0.25 8.53
C HIS A 48 -8.55 0.71 8.90
N TYR A 49 -8.10 1.84 8.34
CA TYR A 49 -6.76 2.39 8.57
C TYR A 49 -6.73 3.65 9.45
N GLN A 50 -7.87 4.14 9.95
CA GLN A 50 -8.03 5.44 10.64
C GLN A 50 -7.08 5.63 11.84
N TYR A 51 -6.67 4.55 12.49
CA TYR A 51 -5.76 4.59 13.63
C TYR A 51 -4.27 4.67 13.26
N ARG A 52 -3.92 4.57 11.97
CA ARG A 52 -2.54 4.60 11.51
C ARG A 52 -2.30 5.89 10.71
N ARG A 53 -2.00 6.97 11.44
CA ARG A 53 -1.71 8.33 10.92
C ARG A 53 -0.61 8.38 9.84
N THR A 54 0.18 7.32 9.70
CA THR A 54 1.29 7.22 8.75
C THR A 54 0.91 6.58 7.42
N ILE A 55 -0.36 6.23 7.21
CA ILE A 55 -0.78 5.55 5.98
C ILE A 55 -1.10 6.58 4.90
N PRO A 56 -0.27 6.65 3.83
CA PRO A 56 -0.58 7.52 2.71
C PRO A 56 -1.81 6.99 1.99
N LEU A 57 -2.77 7.88 1.73
CA LEU A 57 -3.91 7.65 0.85
C LEU A 57 -3.45 7.31 -0.58
N PRO A 58 -4.34 6.81 -1.46
CA PRO A 58 -3.98 6.44 -2.83
C PRO A 58 -3.10 7.50 -3.51
N LYS A 59 -2.00 7.06 -4.12
CA LYS A 59 -0.97 7.96 -4.68
C LYS A 59 -1.40 8.56 -6.02
N GLU A 60 -2.27 7.86 -6.74
CA GLU A 60 -2.71 8.26 -8.07
C GLU A 60 -4.12 8.87 -8.01
N PRO A 61 -4.38 9.98 -8.73
CA PRO A 61 -5.70 10.63 -8.73
C PRO A 61 -6.86 9.72 -9.16
N LYS A 62 -6.57 8.58 -9.80
CA LYS A 62 -7.54 7.64 -10.36
C LYS A 62 -7.51 6.25 -9.72
N GLU A 63 -6.66 6.01 -8.71
CA GLU A 63 -6.58 4.68 -8.08
C GLU A 63 -7.88 4.40 -7.32
N HIS A 64 -8.51 3.26 -7.65
CA HIS A 64 -9.71 2.81 -6.98
C HIS A 64 -9.38 2.34 -5.56
N TYR A 65 -10.21 2.69 -4.57
CA TYR A 65 -9.92 2.40 -3.15
C TYR A 65 -9.89 0.90 -2.83
N TYR A 66 -10.60 0.07 -3.61
CA TYR A 66 -10.45 -1.39 -3.52
C TYR A 66 -9.04 -1.84 -3.92
N ASP A 67 -8.50 -1.35 -5.04
CA ASP A 67 -7.18 -1.75 -5.53
C ASP A 67 -6.09 -1.31 -4.54
N TYR A 68 -6.24 -0.11 -4.00
CA TYR A 68 -5.41 0.38 -2.90
C TYR A 68 -5.45 -0.57 -1.68
N TYR A 69 -6.66 -0.96 -1.24
CA TYR A 69 -6.84 -1.89 -0.12
C TYR A 69 -6.18 -3.25 -0.42
N TYR A 70 -6.46 -3.80 -1.60
CA TYR A 70 -5.98 -5.10 -2.04
C TYR A 70 -4.46 -5.15 -2.05
N ARG A 71 -3.80 -4.20 -2.74
CA ARG A 71 -2.34 -4.12 -2.84
C ARG A 71 -1.69 -4.01 -1.46
N ARG A 72 -2.29 -3.24 -0.56
CA ARG A 72 -1.78 -3.09 0.82
C ARG A 72 -1.95 -4.36 1.65
N HIS A 73 -3.11 -5.00 1.54
CA HIS A 73 -3.42 -6.26 2.22
C HIS A 73 -2.50 -7.39 1.73
N GLU A 74 -2.32 -7.49 0.42
CA GLU A 74 -1.41 -8.43 -0.23
C GLU A 74 0.04 -8.19 0.20
N THR A 75 0.52 -6.94 0.17
CA THR A 75 1.87 -6.59 0.66
C THR A 75 2.06 -7.03 2.10
N ALA A 76 1.10 -6.73 2.99
CA ALA A 76 1.18 -7.11 4.39
C ALA A 76 1.20 -8.65 4.59
N ASN A 77 0.43 -9.39 3.79
CA ASN A 77 0.42 -10.85 3.83
C ASN A 77 1.73 -11.44 3.27
N ASN A 78 2.27 -10.85 2.21
CA ASN A 78 3.56 -11.26 1.65
C ASN A 78 4.68 -11.11 2.69
N TRP A 79 4.70 -10.00 3.44
CA TRP A 79 5.64 -9.83 4.56
C TRP A 79 5.45 -10.90 5.64
N LYS A 80 4.21 -11.19 6.06
CA LYS A 80 3.92 -12.23 7.08
C LYS A 80 4.31 -13.64 6.62
N GLN A 81 4.21 -13.91 5.32
CA GLN A 81 4.51 -15.21 4.72
C GLN A 81 5.94 -15.30 4.16
N SER A 82 6.79 -14.30 4.41
CA SER A 82 8.15 -14.21 3.86
C SER A 82 8.21 -14.30 2.33
N LYS A 83 7.12 -13.95 1.62
CA LYS A 83 7.06 -13.84 0.15
C LYS A 83 7.62 -12.50 -0.29
N CYS A 84 8.91 -12.29 -0.05
CA CYS A 84 9.61 -11.06 -0.41
C CYS A 84 10.83 -11.36 -1.28
N VAL A 85 11.09 -10.49 -2.25
CA VAL A 85 12.33 -10.50 -3.02
C VAL A 85 13.33 -9.65 -2.25
N VAL A 86 14.45 -10.25 -1.85
CA VAL A 86 15.52 -9.54 -1.13
C VAL A 86 16.55 -9.04 -2.14
N ALA A 87 16.59 -7.73 -2.35
CA ALA A 87 17.71 -7.08 -3.04
C ALA A 87 18.85 -6.84 -2.03
N LYS A 88 20.08 -7.22 -2.41
CA LYS A 88 21.28 -7.00 -1.60
C LYS A 88 22.21 -6.03 -2.31
N VAL A 89 22.63 -5.00 -1.60
CA VAL A 89 23.63 -4.03 -2.06
C VAL A 89 24.88 -4.22 -1.23
N GLN A 90 26.01 -4.43 -1.89
CA GLN A 90 27.30 -4.60 -1.20
C GLN A 90 28.01 -3.24 -1.09
N ALA A 91 28.15 -2.75 0.13
CA ALA A 91 28.99 -1.59 0.42
C ALA A 91 30.47 -2.01 0.51
N LYS A 92 31.37 -1.17 -0.02
CA LYS A 92 32.82 -1.40 0.02
C LYS A 92 33.46 -1.18 1.40
N ALA A 93 32.76 -0.49 2.29
CA ALA A 93 33.17 -0.16 3.64
C ALA A 93 31.95 -0.23 4.58
N PRO A 94 32.15 -0.31 5.91
CA PRO A 94 31.04 -0.31 6.86
C PRO A 94 30.12 0.91 6.66
N VAL A 95 28.82 0.63 6.59
CA VAL A 95 27.78 1.66 6.47
C VAL A 95 27.58 2.31 7.83
N GLN A 96 27.73 3.63 7.90
CA GLN A 96 27.55 4.40 9.13
C GLN A 96 26.13 4.95 9.26
N ASN A 97 25.56 5.45 8.15
CA ASN A 97 24.19 5.98 8.14
C ASN A 97 23.45 5.51 6.89
N LEU A 98 22.13 5.35 7.03
CA LEU A 98 21.19 4.94 5.97
C LEU A 98 19.96 5.84 6.02
N GLN A 99 19.57 6.39 4.87
CA GLN A 99 18.37 7.18 4.71
C GLN A 99 17.61 6.72 3.47
N ILE A 100 16.30 6.55 3.61
CA ILE A 100 15.40 6.23 2.50
C ILE A 100 14.54 7.46 2.26
N ASP A 101 14.53 7.97 1.03
CA ASP A 101 13.65 9.08 0.69
C ASP A 101 12.20 8.57 0.64
N LYS A 102 11.28 9.37 1.19
CA LYS A 102 9.84 9.09 1.16
C LYS A 102 9.21 9.50 -0.19
N ARG A 103 9.87 10.40 -0.94
CA ARG A 103 9.35 10.98 -2.18
C ARG A 103 9.91 10.33 -3.43
N SER A 104 11.18 9.92 -3.39
CA SER A 104 11.82 9.17 -4.46
C SER A 104 12.14 7.73 -4.04
N PRO A 105 12.19 6.78 -4.98
CA PRO A 105 12.59 5.41 -4.70
C PRO A 105 14.11 5.31 -4.55
N THR A 106 14.74 6.18 -3.75
CA THR A 106 16.19 6.18 -3.58
C THR A 106 16.59 5.88 -2.14
N ILE A 107 17.74 5.23 -2.00
CA ILE A 107 18.44 5.08 -0.74
C ILE A 107 19.73 5.88 -0.80
N LEU A 108 19.97 6.68 0.24
CA LEU A 108 21.24 7.29 0.53
C LEU A 108 21.91 6.51 1.66
N PHE A 109 23.16 6.13 1.50
CA PHE A 109 23.95 5.65 2.64
C PHE A 109 25.36 6.23 2.64
N SER A 110 25.86 6.48 3.85
CA SER A 110 27.23 6.95 4.07
C SER A 110 28.08 5.83 4.63
N SER A 111 29.35 5.81 4.26
CA SER A 111 30.31 4.80 4.69
C SER A 111 31.54 5.44 5.31
N CYS A 112 32.32 4.66 6.07
CA CYS A 112 33.55 5.14 6.73
C CYS A 112 34.62 5.70 5.76
N SER A 113 34.46 5.54 4.45
CA SER A 113 35.40 6.04 3.44
C SER A 113 35.12 7.48 3.00
N ASN A 114 34.46 8.31 3.82
CA ASN A 114 34.03 9.68 3.51
C ASN A 114 33.20 9.83 2.22
N ASN A 115 32.47 8.77 1.81
CA ASN A 115 31.63 8.80 0.62
C ASN A 115 30.17 8.53 0.99
N ILE A 116 29.27 9.31 0.39
CA ILE A 116 27.82 9.07 0.35
C ILE A 116 27.49 8.44 -0.99
N GLN A 117 26.71 7.37 -0.99
CA GLN A 117 26.23 6.71 -2.20
C GLN A 117 24.73 6.84 -2.29
N GLU A 118 24.26 7.21 -3.48
CA GLU A 118 22.86 7.22 -3.84
C GLU A 118 22.54 6.01 -4.72
N TRP A 119 21.48 5.31 -4.36
CA TRP A 119 21.04 4.09 -5.03
C TRP A 119 19.57 4.18 -5.39
N ASP A 120 19.23 3.73 -6.59
CA ASP A 120 17.84 3.55 -7.00
C ASP A 120 17.33 2.19 -6.52
N LEU A 121 16.21 2.19 -5.80
CA LEU A 121 15.53 0.99 -5.30
C LEU A 121 14.88 0.16 -6.40
N ASN A 122 14.50 0.79 -7.51
CA ASN A 122 13.80 0.09 -8.59
C ASN A 122 14.78 -0.73 -9.42
N SER A 123 15.87 -0.09 -9.87
CA SER A 123 16.90 -0.76 -10.66
C SER A 123 17.94 -1.49 -9.81
N GLY A 124 18.08 -1.14 -8.52
CA GLY A 124 19.13 -1.66 -7.66
C GLY A 124 20.52 -1.17 -8.08
N THR A 125 20.62 -0.01 -8.73
CA THR A 125 21.89 0.53 -9.24
C THR A 125 22.36 1.75 -8.45
N CYS A 126 23.68 1.94 -8.40
CA CYS A 126 24.29 3.15 -7.82
C CYS A 126 24.12 4.30 -8.81
N ILE A 127 23.38 5.33 -8.42
CA ILE A 127 23.16 6.55 -9.22
C ILE A 127 24.39 7.45 -9.11
N SER A 128 24.80 7.77 -7.88
CA SER A 128 25.83 8.77 -7.64
C SER A 128 26.69 8.42 -6.43
N LYS A 129 27.91 8.96 -6.42
CA LYS A 129 28.84 8.92 -5.29
C LYS A 129 29.30 10.34 -5.02
N ILE A 130 29.03 10.83 -3.83
CA ILE A 130 29.41 12.16 -3.36
C ILE A 130 30.55 11.95 -2.36
N GLY A 131 31.69 12.57 -2.63
CA GLY A 131 32.90 12.51 -1.80
C GLY A 131 33.64 13.84 -1.84
#